data_AF-R9I5Z7-F1
#
_entry.id   AF-R9I5Z7-F1
#
_cell.length_a   1.000
_cell.length_b   1.000
_cell.length_c   1.000
_cell.angle_alpha   90.00
_cell.angle_beta   90.00
_cell.angle_gamma   90.00
#
_symmetry.space_group_name_H-M   'P 1'
#
loop_
_entity.id
_entity.type
_entity.pdbx_description
1 polymer ?
#
loop_
_entity_poly.entity_id
_entity_poly.type
_entity_poly.pdbx_seq_one_letter_code
_entity_poly.pdbx_strand_id
1 'polypeptide(L)'
;MPEMNKVYVLNPYYHLRHDIHRVALFSTGTGAETGCSRNWHTFIHPLQAVMLSFFTYDRPLQETIPLLCDFFYRSREEITGWVSYFINNTTPVHTSTQQGEIYFPKRVLIEAEKAGSALRFEQLDPNSFVWKQLDLTTRRLYTGPLLLTFMLTNRCVTHCKYCYADTSTQVESPLPVKRILELIDEASKMQVQQISLIGGEIFLHHDWKIILTELVKKGIAPEFISTKIPLTGKIIQDIQETGYQGIVQVSLDAARPEILCSSLEVNRQYTEQMLHGLRLLDDSGLTYQVSSVLTTYNCDVVTLAELLSKLSQLKHLRDWRIVPTTNSISKNYKKFARLKPSQIEILETFKEMRPLIANAPFPVILGKATVTKEYYDTWGGSRHFKGSECSALSTHLFILPDGKVTICEQLYWLPQFIIGDVTTQSIMEVWNSPQAKHLCSLERTDINEASQCQSCYFFEDCFSYQNRCWSDIVKAYGPDCWDYPDPRCRYAPAMRNKLDYD
;
A
#
# COMPACT_ATOMS: atom_id res chain seq x y z
N MET A 1 -28.59 -22.75 5.73
CA MET A 1 -29.21 -22.10 4.57
C MET A 1 -29.55 -20.67 4.96
N PRO A 2 -29.40 -19.69 4.05
CA PRO A 2 -29.69 -18.29 4.36
C PRO A 2 -31.19 -18.07 4.60
N GLU A 3 -31.52 -17.08 5.44
CA GLU A 3 -32.91 -16.75 5.79
C GLU A 3 -33.57 -15.97 4.65
N MET A 4 -34.59 -16.55 4.01
CA MET A 4 -35.19 -15.99 2.80
C MET A 4 -35.87 -14.63 3.01
N ASN A 5 -36.34 -14.33 4.22
CA ASN A 5 -37.02 -13.08 4.54
C ASN A 5 -36.06 -11.92 4.85
N LYS A 6 -34.75 -12.20 5.00
CA LYS A 6 -33.76 -11.17 5.33
C LYS A 6 -33.26 -10.45 4.08
N VAL A 7 -32.92 -9.18 4.27
CA VAL A 7 -32.18 -8.37 3.29
C VAL A 7 -30.68 -8.63 3.49
N TYR A 8 -30.05 -9.21 2.47
CA TYR A 8 -28.60 -9.32 2.40
C TYR A 8 -28.08 -8.28 1.41
N VAL A 9 -26.94 -7.67 1.74
CA VAL A 9 -26.32 -6.61 0.94
C VAL A 9 -24.86 -6.93 0.67
N LEU A 10 -24.35 -6.47 -0.47
CA LEU A 10 -22.91 -6.37 -0.69
C LEU A 10 -22.36 -5.50 0.45
N ASN A 11 -21.39 -6.04 1.17
CA ASN A 11 -20.83 -5.35 2.32
C ASN A 11 -20.35 -3.95 1.90
N PRO A 12 -20.78 -2.86 2.58
CA PRO A 12 -20.49 -1.48 2.14
C PRO A 12 -19.01 -1.13 2.06
N TYR A 13 -18.14 -1.97 2.63
CA TYR A 13 -16.69 -1.82 2.54
C TYR A 13 -16.09 -2.49 1.30
N TYR A 14 -16.89 -3.13 0.45
CA TYR A 14 -16.45 -3.70 -0.84
C TYR A 14 -17.15 -3.00 -1.99
N HIS A 15 -16.38 -2.58 -2.98
CA HIS A 15 -16.89 -1.88 -4.16
C HIS A 15 -16.54 -2.64 -5.44
N LEU A 16 -17.43 -2.51 -6.41
CA LEU A 16 -17.26 -3.01 -7.77
C LEU A 16 -16.87 -1.83 -8.66
N ARG A 17 -15.66 -1.87 -9.23
CA ARG A 17 -15.22 -0.90 -10.24
C ARG A 17 -15.13 -1.56 -11.60
N HIS A 18 -15.78 -0.95 -12.58
CA HIS A 18 -15.65 -1.36 -13.98
C HIS A 18 -14.23 -1.15 -14.48
N ASP A 19 -13.69 -2.15 -15.17
CA ASP A 19 -12.38 -2.07 -15.80
C ASP A 19 -12.42 -2.59 -17.25
N ILE A 20 -13.32 -2.03 -18.05
CA ILE A 20 -13.62 -2.46 -19.42
C ILE A 20 -14.07 -3.92 -19.44
N HIS A 21 -13.22 -4.89 -19.75
CA HIS A 21 -13.58 -6.30 -19.96
C HIS A 21 -13.64 -7.15 -18.68
N ARG A 22 -13.64 -6.50 -17.51
CA ARG A 22 -13.61 -7.12 -16.19
C ARG A 22 -14.05 -6.15 -15.10
N VAL A 23 -14.09 -6.66 -13.87
CA VAL A 23 -14.48 -5.87 -12.69
C VAL A 23 -13.43 -6.06 -11.60
N ALA A 24 -13.00 -4.96 -11.00
CA ALA A 24 -12.20 -4.99 -9.79
C ALA A 24 -13.13 -4.98 -8.56
N LEU A 25 -13.01 -5.98 -7.71
CA LEU A 25 -13.58 -6.00 -6.37
C LEU A 25 -12.50 -5.55 -5.39
N PHE A 26 -12.71 -4.44 -4.70
CA PHE A 26 -11.73 -3.90 -3.76
C PHE A 26 -12.38 -3.42 -2.46
N SER A 27 -11.59 -3.39 -1.39
CA SER A 27 -12.04 -2.94 -0.08
C SER A 27 -11.72 -1.48 0.18
N THR A 28 -12.63 -0.71 0.76
CA THR A 28 -12.39 0.65 1.27
C THR A 28 -12.43 0.71 2.79
N GLY A 29 -11.92 1.80 3.36
CA GLY A 29 -12.05 2.11 4.79
C GLY A 29 -11.25 1.21 5.74
N THR A 30 -11.34 1.52 7.03
CA THR A 30 -10.61 0.79 8.08
C THR A 30 -11.30 -0.52 8.49
N GLY A 31 -12.52 -0.82 8.00
CA GLY A 31 -13.21 -2.12 8.13
C GLY A 31 -13.24 -2.75 9.54
N ALA A 32 -12.96 -1.97 10.58
CA ALA A 32 -12.73 -2.47 11.94
C ALA A 32 -14.04 -2.97 12.55
N GLU A 33 -15.14 -2.26 12.28
CA GLU A 33 -16.46 -2.51 12.84
C GLU A 33 -17.15 -3.72 12.19
N THR A 34 -16.91 -3.95 10.90
CA THR A 34 -17.53 -5.02 10.12
C THR A 34 -16.64 -6.23 9.91
N GLY A 35 -15.41 -6.23 10.44
CA GLY A 35 -14.48 -7.35 10.36
C GLY A 35 -14.14 -7.77 8.92
N CYS A 36 -14.16 -6.83 7.97
CA CYS A 36 -13.86 -7.05 6.55
C CYS A 36 -12.37 -7.36 6.31
N SER A 37 -12.05 -7.90 5.13
CA SER A 37 -10.68 -7.96 4.66
C SER A 37 -10.23 -6.56 4.25
N ARG A 38 -9.24 -6.01 4.97
CA ARG A 38 -8.58 -4.75 4.62
C ARG A 38 -7.63 -4.94 3.44
N ASN A 39 -7.40 -3.88 2.67
CA ASN A 39 -6.45 -3.84 1.56
C ASN A 39 -6.65 -4.97 0.52
N TRP A 40 -7.89 -5.43 0.38
CA TRP A 40 -8.25 -6.44 -0.60
C TRP A 40 -8.45 -5.78 -1.96
N HIS A 41 -7.89 -6.37 -3.00
CA HIS A 41 -8.30 -6.11 -4.38
C HIS A 41 -8.13 -7.40 -5.18
N THR A 42 -9.07 -7.68 -6.06
CA THR A 42 -9.04 -8.83 -6.97
C THR A 42 -9.84 -8.51 -8.21
N PHE A 43 -9.42 -9.06 -9.36
CA PHE A 43 -10.29 -9.09 -10.52
C PHE A 43 -11.29 -10.22 -10.36
N ILE A 44 -12.57 -9.94 -10.65
CA ILE A 44 -13.63 -10.94 -10.63
C ILE A 44 -14.24 -11.07 -12.03
N HIS A 45 -14.83 -12.23 -12.29
CA HIS A 45 -15.55 -12.45 -13.53
C HIS A 45 -16.77 -11.51 -13.60
N PRO A 46 -17.11 -10.91 -14.75
CA PRO A 46 -18.22 -9.96 -14.78
C PRO A 46 -19.57 -10.55 -14.36
N LEU A 47 -19.85 -11.81 -14.67
CA LEU A 47 -21.03 -12.53 -14.13
C LEU A 47 -21.06 -12.62 -12.59
N GLN A 48 -19.92 -12.62 -11.91
CA GLN A 48 -19.88 -12.55 -10.45
C GLN A 48 -20.23 -11.13 -9.98
N ALA A 49 -19.74 -10.10 -10.68
CA ALA A 49 -20.13 -8.72 -10.42
C ALA A 49 -21.63 -8.49 -10.66
N VAL A 50 -22.20 -9.05 -11.73
CA VAL A 50 -23.66 -9.10 -11.97
C VAL A 50 -24.35 -9.68 -10.75
N MET A 51 -23.98 -10.89 -10.32
CA MET A 51 -24.65 -11.52 -9.16
C MET A 51 -24.55 -10.65 -7.91
N LEU A 52 -23.37 -10.07 -7.63
CA LEU A 52 -23.18 -9.19 -6.47
C LEU A 52 -23.96 -7.86 -6.61
N SER A 53 -24.21 -7.36 -7.81
CA SER A 53 -24.96 -6.12 -8.03
C SER A 53 -26.42 -6.24 -7.58
N PHE A 54 -27.02 -7.43 -7.64
CA PHE A 54 -28.36 -7.68 -7.10
C PHE A 54 -28.46 -7.50 -5.57
N PHE A 55 -27.33 -7.51 -4.86
CA PHE A 55 -27.24 -7.25 -3.42
C PHE A 55 -26.89 -5.79 -3.12
N THR A 56 -27.05 -4.88 -4.09
CA THR A 56 -26.95 -3.42 -3.87
C THR A 56 -28.32 -2.75 -3.77
N TYR A 57 -29.39 -3.55 -3.64
CA TYR A 57 -30.79 -3.12 -3.53
C TYR A 57 -31.35 -3.46 -2.14
N ASP A 58 -32.31 -2.65 -1.68
CA ASP A 58 -33.07 -2.94 -0.46
C ASP A 58 -34.17 -3.96 -0.75
N ARG A 59 -33.80 -5.25 -0.77
CA ARG A 59 -34.70 -6.32 -1.19
C ARG A 59 -34.40 -7.63 -0.46
N PRO A 60 -35.42 -8.34 0.08
CA PRO A 60 -35.20 -9.60 0.77
C PRO A 60 -34.76 -10.70 -0.20
N LEU A 61 -34.05 -11.70 0.32
CA LEU A 61 -33.48 -12.78 -0.48
C LEU A 61 -34.54 -13.54 -1.30
N GLN A 62 -35.75 -13.71 -0.74
CA GLN A 62 -36.87 -14.38 -1.42
C GLN A 62 -37.30 -13.71 -2.73
N GLU A 63 -37.08 -12.40 -2.86
CA GLU A 63 -37.35 -11.62 -4.07
C GLU A 63 -36.10 -11.47 -4.95
N THR A 64 -34.91 -11.42 -4.35
CA THR A 64 -33.64 -11.37 -5.08
C THR A 64 -33.36 -12.64 -5.87
N ILE A 65 -33.64 -13.82 -5.31
CA ILE A 65 -33.34 -15.11 -5.95
C ILE A 65 -34.11 -15.30 -7.27
N PRO A 66 -35.44 -15.07 -7.37
CA PRO A 66 -36.16 -15.15 -8.64
C PRO A 66 -35.54 -14.27 -9.74
N LEU A 67 -35.16 -13.04 -9.43
CA LEU A 67 -34.59 -12.12 -10.42
C LEU A 67 -33.20 -12.58 -10.91
N LEU A 68 -32.40 -13.19 -10.03
CA LEU A 68 -31.16 -13.85 -10.42
C LEU A 68 -31.44 -15.09 -11.30
N CYS A 69 -32.47 -15.89 -10.99
CA CYS A 69 -32.86 -17.04 -11.82
C CYS A 69 -33.23 -16.60 -13.23
N ASP A 70 -34.01 -15.53 -13.36
CA ASP A 70 -34.42 -14.96 -14.64
C ASP A 70 -33.21 -14.42 -15.42
N PHE A 71 -32.28 -13.74 -14.75
CA PHE A 71 -31.08 -13.19 -15.40
C PHE A 71 -30.14 -14.28 -15.90
N PHE A 72 -29.86 -15.28 -15.07
CA PHE A 72 -28.88 -16.33 -15.37
C PHE A 72 -29.45 -17.54 -16.11
N TYR A 73 -30.78 -17.63 -16.26
CA TYR A 73 -31.49 -18.79 -16.80
C TYR A 73 -31.08 -20.08 -16.06
N ARG A 74 -31.20 -20.07 -14.73
CA ARG A 74 -30.82 -21.17 -13.82
C ARG A 74 -31.89 -21.47 -12.80
N SER A 75 -31.83 -22.68 -12.24
CA SER A 75 -32.79 -23.11 -11.22
C SER A 75 -32.61 -22.35 -9.90
N ARG A 76 -33.67 -22.34 -9.09
CA ARG A 76 -33.65 -21.70 -7.76
C ARG A 76 -32.62 -22.35 -6.85
N GLU A 77 -32.46 -23.66 -6.95
CA GLU A 77 -31.51 -24.47 -6.19
C GLU A 77 -30.07 -24.08 -6.53
N GLU A 78 -29.73 -23.95 -7.81
CA GLU A 78 -28.40 -23.53 -8.27
C GLU A 78 -28.05 -22.11 -7.79
N ILE A 79 -28.94 -21.14 -8.04
CA ILE A 79 -28.71 -19.74 -7.66
C ILE A 79 -28.61 -19.58 -6.14
N THR A 80 -29.46 -20.27 -5.37
CA THR A 80 -29.37 -20.26 -3.91
C THR A 80 -28.03 -20.85 -3.45
N GLY A 81 -27.56 -21.92 -4.09
CA GLY A 81 -26.23 -22.50 -3.84
C GLY A 81 -25.11 -21.48 -4.07
N TRP A 82 -25.10 -20.83 -5.24
CA TRP A 82 -24.09 -19.82 -5.60
C TRP A 82 -24.06 -18.66 -4.61
N VAL A 83 -25.21 -18.07 -4.30
CA VAL A 83 -25.32 -16.94 -3.37
C VAL A 83 -24.92 -17.34 -1.96
N SER A 84 -25.33 -18.52 -1.48
CA SER A 84 -25.08 -18.97 -0.11
C SER A 84 -23.59 -19.06 0.24
N TYR A 85 -22.74 -19.26 -0.77
CA TYR A 85 -21.29 -19.30 -0.63
C TYR A 85 -20.67 -17.97 -0.18
N PHE A 86 -21.34 -16.85 -0.49
CA PHE A 86 -20.89 -15.49 -0.19
C PHE A 86 -21.58 -14.87 1.03
N ILE A 87 -22.72 -15.42 1.47
CA ILE A 87 -23.48 -14.91 2.62
C ILE A 87 -22.74 -15.21 3.92
N ASN A 88 -22.39 -14.15 4.65
CA ASN A 88 -21.77 -14.18 5.97
C ASN A 88 -20.52 -15.07 6.02
N ASN A 89 -19.81 -15.24 4.91
CA ASN A 89 -18.62 -16.09 4.85
C ASN A 89 -17.57 -15.56 5.84
N THR A 90 -17.14 -16.39 6.79
CA THR A 90 -16.23 -15.96 7.87
C THR A 90 -14.76 -15.97 7.45
N THR A 91 -14.44 -16.72 6.40
CA THR A 91 -13.11 -16.82 5.78
C THR A 91 -13.19 -16.39 4.32
N PRO A 92 -12.06 -16.00 3.70
CA PRO A 92 -11.99 -15.87 2.26
C PRO A 92 -12.50 -17.14 1.58
N VAL A 93 -13.16 -16.95 0.44
CA VAL A 93 -13.74 -18.03 -0.37
C VAL A 93 -13.24 -17.89 -1.80
N HIS A 94 -13.41 -18.90 -2.64
CA HIS A 94 -12.95 -18.81 -4.03
C HIS A 94 -13.91 -19.49 -5.01
N THR A 95 -13.86 -19.07 -6.25
CA THR A 95 -14.53 -19.73 -7.37
C THR A 95 -13.48 -20.21 -8.37
N SER A 96 -13.68 -21.40 -8.93
CA SER A 96 -12.79 -21.93 -9.97
C SER A 96 -13.28 -21.53 -11.36
N THR A 97 -12.34 -21.07 -12.19
CA THR A 97 -12.57 -20.78 -13.62
C THR A 97 -11.56 -21.54 -14.47
N GLN A 98 -11.74 -21.55 -15.79
CA GLN A 98 -10.72 -22.10 -16.71
C GLN A 98 -9.38 -21.35 -16.64
N GLN A 99 -9.38 -20.12 -16.13
CA GLN A 99 -8.20 -19.24 -16.01
C GLN A 99 -7.59 -19.25 -14.60
N GLY A 100 -8.11 -20.07 -13.68
CA GLY A 100 -7.62 -20.21 -12.32
C GLY A 100 -8.67 -19.91 -11.25
N GLU A 101 -8.21 -19.79 -10.00
CA GLU A 101 -9.05 -19.48 -8.84
C GLU A 101 -9.20 -17.97 -8.66
N ILE A 102 -10.45 -17.52 -8.50
CA ILE A 102 -10.77 -16.13 -8.14
C ILE A 102 -11.14 -16.13 -6.66
N TYR A 103 -10.34 -15.43 -5.86
CA TYR A 103 -10.55 -15.33 -4.42
C TYR A 103 -11.44 -14.14 -4.08
N PHE A 104 -12.28 -14.31 -3.08
CA PHE A 104 -13.17 -13.30 -2.53
C PHE A 104 -12.87 -13.10 -1.05
N PRO A 105 -13.03 -11.87 -0.54
CA PRO A 105 -12.74 -11.58 0.86
C PRO A 105 -13.77 -12.22 1.79
N LYS A 106 -13.54 -12.17 3.10
CA LYS A 106 -14.56 -12.57 4.08
C LYS A 106 -15.71 -11.55 4.13
N ARG A 107 -16.90 -12.01 4.49
CA ARG A 107 -18.13 -11.21 4.66
C ARG A 107 -18.51 -10.45 3.40
N VAL A 108 -18.50 -11.11 2.24
CA VAL A 108 -18.85 -10.51 0.95
C VAL A 108 -20.27 -9.98 0.97
N LEU A 109 -21.22 -10.83 1.36
CA LEU A 109 -22.62 -10.45 1.59
C LEU A 109 -22.92 -10.52 3.08
N ILE A 110 -23.52 -9.46 3.64
CA ILE A 110 -23.90 -9.37 5.05
C ILE A 110 -25.39 -9.02 5.18
N GLU A 111 -25.98 -9.30 6.33
CA GLU A 111 -27.34 -8.82 6.62
C GLU A 111 -27.33 -7.28 6.71
N ALA A 112 -28.33 -6.63 6.10
CA ALA A 112 -28.40 -5.16 6.03
C ALA A 112 -28.36 -4.51 7.43
N GLU A 113 -28.96 -5.14 8.43
CA GLU A 113 -28.93 -4.69 9.84
C GLU A 113 -27.52 -4.65 10.45
N LYS A 114 -26.56 -5.43 9.91
CA LYS A 114 -25.17 -5.50 10.36
C LYS A 114 -24.25 -4.53 9.62
N ALA A 115 -24.75 -3.86 8.59
CA ALA A 115 -23.96 -2.99 7.72
C ALA A 115 -23.70 -1.59 8.34
N GLY A 116 -24.41 -1.23 9.40
CA GLY A 116 -24.20 0.02 10.14
C GLY A 116 -24.55 1.28 9.33
N SER A 117 -24.02 2.43 9.76
CA SER A 117 -24.31 3.75 9.16
C SER A 117 -23.74 3.93 7.74
N ALA A 118 -22.77 3.09 7.36
CA ALA A 118 -22.12 3.10 6.05
C ALA A 118 -23.02 2.53 4.93
N LEU A 119 -24.11 1.84 5.26
CA LEU A 119 -24.97 1.21 4.25
C LEU A 119 -25.57 2.25 3.31
N ARG A 120 -25.33 2.07 2.02
CA ARG A 120 -26.01 2.76 0.92
C ARG A 120 -26.39 1.71 -0.11
N PHE A 121 -27.64 1.77 -0.57
CA PHE A 121 -28.11 0.92 -1.66
C PHE A 121 -27.69 1.57 -2.98
N GLU A 122 -26.56 1.14 -3.53
CA GLU A 122 -26.00 1.69 -4.77
C GLU A 122 -26.87 1.40 -6.01
N GLN A 123 -27.73 0.37 -5.94
CA GLN A 123 -28.65 -0.02 -7.01
C GLN A 123 -27.96 -0.16 -8.39
N LEU A 124 -26.81 -0.84 -8.39
CA LEU A 124 -25.99 -1.03 -9.58
C LEU A 124 -26.75 -1.83 -10.65
N ASP A 125 -26.81 -1.30 -11.88
CA ASP A 125 -27.42 -1.98 -13.02
C ASP A 125 -26.63 -3.26 -13.36
N PRO A 126 -27.21 -4.47 -13.23
CA PRO A 126 -26.51 -5.70 -13.58
C PRO A 126 -26.05 -5.75 -15.03
N ASN A 127 -26.77 -5.13 -15.98
CA ASN A 127 -26.42 -5.17 -17.39
C ASN A 127 -25.13 -4.41 -17.71
N SER A 128 -24.75 -3.44 -16.88
CA SER A 128 -23.49 -2.69 -17.01
C SER A 128 -22.25 -3.59 -16.89
N PHE A 129 -22.38 -4.77 -16.29
CA PHE A 129 -21.30 -5.73 -16.10
C PHE A 129 -21.28 -6.82 -17.19
N VAL A 130 -22.14 -6.78 -18.22
CA VAL A 130 -22.18 -7.83 -19.25
C VAL A 130 -21.19 -7.50 -20.37
N TRP A 131 -20.17 -8.34 -20.54
CA TRP A 131 -19.13 -8.16 -21.55
C TRP A 131 -19.03 -9.38 -22.48
N LYS A 132 -18.77 -9.11 -23.78
CA LYS A 132 -18.63 -10.16 -24.81
C LYS A 132 -17.22 -10.78 -24.83
N GLN A 133 -16.21 -9.98 -24.53
CA GLN A 133 -14.81 -10.41 -24.46
C GLN A 133 -14.31 -10.12 -23.06
N LEU A 134 -13.61 -11.10 -22.47
CA LEU A 134 -13.15 -11.08 -21.08
C LEU A 134 -11.64 -11.08 -21.03
N ASP A 135 -11.08 -10.34 -20.07
CA ASP A 135 -9.65 -10.38 -19.74
C ASP A 135 -9.46 -10.58 -18.24
N LEU A 136 -9.19 -11.81 -17.82
CA LEU A 136 -8.89 -12.12 -16.41
C LEU A 136 -7.41 -12.36 -16.15
N THR A 137 -6.54 -12.10 -17.14
CA THR A 137 -5.11 -12.42 -17.05
C THR A 137 -4.22 -11.20 -16.92
N THR A 138 -4.61 -10.05 -17.49
CA THR A 138 -3.79 -8.83 -17.44
C THR A 138 -3.76 -8.25 -16.03
N ARG A 139 -2.60 -7.92 -15.46
CA ARG A 139 -2.54 -7.36 -14.09
C ARG A 139 -2.86 -5.87 -14.03
N ARG A 140 -2.56 -5.13 -15.10
CA ARG A 140 -2.74 -3.68 -15.18
C ARG A 140 -4.20 -3.28 -15.40
N LEU A 141 -4.72 -2.37 -14.57
CA LEU A 141 -6.04 -1.76 -14.78
C LEU A 141 -6.07 -0.92 -16.06
N TYR A 142 -7.16 -1.03 -16.82
CA TYR A 142 -7.39 -0.24 -18.04
C TYR A 142 -7.90 1.17 -17.73
N THR A 143 -8.76 1.28 -16.73
CA THR A 143 -9.53 2.48 -16.38
C THR A 143 -8.80 3.41 -15.40
N GLY A 144 -7.48 3.27 -15.26
CA GLY A 144 -6.67 4.06 -14.34
C GLY A 144 -6.20 3.31 -13.10
N PRO A 145 -5.37 3.94 -12.25
CA PRO A 145 -4.86 3.31 -11.04
C PRO A 145 -5.97 3.04 -10.02
N LEU A 146 -5.74 2.03 -9.17
CA LEU A 146 -6.54 1.77 -7.98
C LEU A 146 -6.01 2.54 -6.77
N LEU A 147 -4.69 2.72 -6.71
CA LEU A 147 -3.97 3.39 -5.64
C LEU A 147 -3.19 4.59 -6.19
N LEU A 148 -3.20 5.70 -5.46
CA LEU A 148 -2.34 6.84 -5.74
C LEU A 148 -1.44 7.12 -4.53
N THR A 149 -0.26 7.65 -4.79
CA THR A 149 0.59 8.23 -3.76
C THR A 149 0.95 9.64 -4.17
N PHE A 150 0.59 10.63 -3.34
CA PHE A 150 1.04 12.00 -3.48
C PHE A 150 2.22 12.27 -2.54
N MET A 151 3.36 12.61 -3.13
CA MET A 151 4.46 13.22 -2.40
C MET A 151 4.20 14.73 -2.32
N LEU A 152 3.67 15.20 -1.20
CA LEU A 152 3.27 16.62 -1.05
C LEU A 152 4.48 17.55 -1.04
N THR A 153 5.58 17.11 -0.45
CA THR A 153 6.83 17.85 -0.37
C THR A 153 7.98 16.87 -0.15
N ASN A 154 9.18 17.21 -0.60
CA ASN A 154 10.38 16.46 -0.26
C ASN A 154 11.21 17.11 0.86
N ARG A 155 10.70 18.19 1.48
CA ARG A 155 11.30 18.77 2.68
C ARG A 155 11.04 17.89 3.89
N CYS A 156 12.03 17.77 4.77
CA CYS A 156 11.91 17.06 6.04
C CYS A 156 12.58 17.86 7.17
N VAL A 157 12.12 17.66 8.41
CA VAL A 157 12.76 18.22 9.61
C VAL A 157 13.97 17.40 10.08
N THR A 158 14.16 16.19 9.54
CA THR A 158 15.23 15.26 9.93
C THR A 158 16.09 14.92 8.72
N HIS A 159 17.35 14.58 8.97
CA HIS A 159 18.29 14.13 7.94
C HIS A 159 18.72 12.69 8.24
N CYS A 160 17.73 11.79 8.35
CA CYS A 160 17.97 10.39 8.72
C CYS A 160 19.06 9.77 7.83
N LYS A 161 20.12 9.25 8.44
CA LYS A 161 21.24 8.64 7.71
C LYS A 161 20.83 7.42 6.89
N TYR A 162 19.77 6.75 7.33
CA TYR A 162 19.18 5.59 6.69
C TYR A 162 17.98 5.92 5.77
N CYS A 163 17.62 7.20 5.57
CA CYS A 163 16.44 7.56 4.80
C CYS A 163 16.50 7.06 3.35
N TYR A 164 15.40 6.51 2.86
CA TYR A 164 15.24 6.26 1.42
C TYR A 164 14.84 7.52 0.65
N ALA A 165 14.03 8.38 1.27
CA ALA A 165 13.50 9.56 0.63
C ALA A 165 14.61 10.54 0.23
N ASP A 166 14.50 11.07 -0.98
CA ASP A 166 15.35 12.15 -1.43
C ASP A 166 14.81 13.49 -0.93
N THR A 167 15.56 14.10 -0.03
CA THR A 167 15.28 15.42 0.57
C THR A 167 16.14 16.54 -0.02
N SER A 168 16.96 16.20 -1.03
CA SER A 168 18.00 17.08 -1.56
C SER A 168 17.63 17.73 -2.90
N THR A 169 16.85 17.03 -3.75
CA THR A 169 16.36 17.60 -5.01
C THR A 169 15.56 18.86 -4.74
N GLN A 170 15.86 19.95 -5.45
CA GLN A 170 15.09 21.18 -5.30
C GLN A 170 13.84 21.14 -6.18
N VAL A 171 12.69 21.42 -5.56
CA VAL A 171 11.41 21.56 -6.24
C VAL A 171 11.12 23.04 -6.41
N GLU A 172 11.42 23.58 -7.59
CA GLU A 172 11.26 25.01 -7.87
C GLU A 172 9.79 25.44 -7.97
N SER A 173 8.96 24.59 -8.58
CA SER A 173 7.54 24.85 -8.82
C SER A 173 6.68 23.71 -8.27
N PRO A 174 6.36 23.71 -6.96
CA PRO A 174 5.45 22.73 -6.38
C PRO A 174 4.05 22.83 -6.99
N LEU A 175 3.33 21.71 -7.05
CA LEU A 175 1.94 21.70 -7.48
C LEU A 175 1.09 22.64 -6.60
N PRO A 176 0.33 23.57 -7.20
CA PRO A 176 -0.62 24.40 -6.45
C PRO A 176 -1.70 23.53 -5.82
N VAL A 177 -2.15 23.88 -4.60
CA VAL A 177 -3.24 23.15 -3.92
C VAL A 177 -4.50 23.01 -4.78
N LYS A 178 -4.83 24.03 -5.58
CA LYS A 178 -5.94 23.97 -6.52
C LYS A 178 -5.82 22.76 -7.47
N ARG A 179 -4.62 22.52 -8.03
CA ARG A 179 -4.39 21.38 -8.92
C ARG A 179 -4.45 20.06 -8.16
N ILE A 180 -3.93 20.02 -6.92
CA ILE A 180 -4.05 18.82 -6.07
C ILE A 180 -5.52 18.48 -5.80
N LEU A 181 -6.38 19.47 -5.50
CA LEU A 181 -7.81 19.27 -5.29
C LEU A 181 -8.53 18.80 -6.56
N GLU A 182 -8.17 19.33 -7.73
CA GLU A 182 -8.67 18.83 -9.02
C GLU A 182 -8.30 17.36 -9.25
N LEU A 183 -7.05 16.97 -8.96
CA LEU A 183 -6.60 15.59 -9.08
C LEU A 183 -7.30 14.64 -8.08
N ILE A 184 -7.61 15.12 -6.87
CA ILE A 184 -8.41 14.35 -5.91
C ILE A 184 -9.83 14.10 -6.44
N ASP A 185 -10.44 15.10 -7.09
CA ASP A 185 -11.75 14.95 -7.72
C ASP A 185 -11.71 13.99 -8.93
N GLU A 186 -10.67 14.09 -9.78
CA GLU A 186 -10.41 13.12 -10.85
C GLU A 186 -10.32 11.69 -10.30
N ALA A 187 -9.50 11.48 -9.26
CA ALA A 187 -9.31 10.18 -8.61
C ALA A 187 -10.60 9.61 -8.01
N SER A 188 -11.39 10.45 -7.34
CA SER A 188 -12.68 10.06 -6.77
C SER A 188 -13.67 9.61 -7.85
N LYS A 189 -13.79 10.35 -8.96
CA LYS A 189 -14.64 9.98 -10.10
C LYS A 189 -14.19 8.68 -10.78
N MET A 190 -12.90 8.38 -10.74
CA MET A 190 -12.32 7.13 -11.24
C MET A 190 -12.46 5.95 -10.26
N GLN A 191 -13.10 6.14 -9.10
CA GLN A 191 -13.20 5.11 -8.05
C GLN A 191 -11.82 4.60 -7.62
N VAL A 192 -10.85 5.50 -7.44
CA VAL A 192 -9.59 5.21 -6.75
C VAL A 192 -9.91 4.77 -5.31
N GLN A 193 -9.27 3.71 -4.85
CA GLN A 193 -9.50 3.12 -3.53
C GLN A 193 -8.98 4.03 -2.41
N GLN A 194 -7.76 4.55 -2.56
CA GLN A 194 -7.14 5.43 -1.60
C GLN A 194 -6.02 6.26 -2.24
N ILE A 195 -5.73 7.39 -1.60
CA ILE A 195 -4.59 8.24 -1.91
C ILE A 195 -3.68 8.32 -0.68
N SER A 196 -2.51 7.71 -0.78
CA SER A 196 -1.46 7.83 0.23
C SER A 196 -0.84 9.23 0.18
N LEU A 197 -0.65 9.85 1.35
CA LEU A 197 0.10 11.09 1.48
C LEU A 197 1.49 10.78 2.05
N ILE A 198 2.51 11.14 1.28
CA ILE A 198 3.91 10.98 1.66
C ILE A 198 4.68 12.29 1.47
N GLY A 199 5.97 12.26 1.79
CA GLY A 199 6.87 13.36 1.57
C GLY A 199 8.24 13.09 2.18
N GLY A 200 8.98 14.16 2.43
CA GLY A 200 9.97 14.16 3.51
C GLY A 200 9.24 14.21 4.85
N GLU A 201 8.34 15.17 5.04
CA GLU A 201 7.43 15.28 6.19
C GLU A 201 6.14 15.98 5.75
N ILE A 202 4.99 15.33 5.91
CA ILE A 202 3.72 15.82 5.35
C ILE A 202 3.26 17.13 6.01
N PHE A 203 3.53 17.29 7.31
CA PHE A 203 3.07 18.44 8.08
C PHE A 203 3.85 19.72 7.76
N LEU A 204 4.91 19.63 6.94
CA LEU A 204 5.61 20.79 6.38
C LEU A 204 4.96 21.36 5.12
N HIS A 205 3.94 20.71 4.57
CA HIS A 205 3.18 21.25 3.45
C HIS A 205 2.06 22.16 3.96
N HIS A 206 2.10 23.45 3.67
CA HIS A 206 1.16 24.44 4.24
C HIS A 206 -0.33 24.08 4.10
N ASP A 207 -0.74 23.46 2.99
CA ASP A 207 -2.14 23.07 2.75
C ASP A 207 -2.47 21.61 3.11
N TRP A 208 -1.61 20.91 3.86
CA TRP A 208 -1.83 19.48 4.18
C TRP A 208 -3.23 19.23 4.77
N LYS A 209 -3.73 20.15 5.61
CA LYS A 209 -5.04 20.06 6.25
C LYS A 209 -6.19 20.14 5.24
N ILE A 210 -6.08 21.05 4.27
CA ILE A 210 -7.09 21.23 3.21
C ILE A 210 -7.14 19.96 2.34
N ILE A 211 -5.97 19.47 1.95
CA ILE A 211 -5.81 18.25 1.15
C ILE A 211 -6.39 17.04 1.88
N LEU A 212 -6.02 16.81 3.14
CA LEU A 212 -6.53 15.70 3.94
C LEU A 212 -8.04 15.79 4.15
N THR A 213 -8.57 16.99 4.39
CA THR A 213 -10.03 17.21 4.51
C THR A 213 -10.77 16.81 3.25
N GLU A 214 -10.25 17.16 2.06
CA GLU A 214 -10.89 16.78 0.80
C GLU A 214 -10.84 15.27 0.57
N LEU A 215 -9.71 14.62 0.87
CA LEU A 215 -9.57 13.18 0.79
C LEU A 215 -10.57 12.44 1.70
N VAL A 216 -10.75 12.91 2.93
CA VAL A 216 -11.72 12.35 3.88
C VAL A 216 -13.15 12.51 3.35
N LYS A 217 -13.52 13.72 2.88
CA LYS A 217 -14.85 13.98 2.30
C LYS A 217 -15.17 13.07 1.11
N LYS A 218 -14.17 12.77 0.28
CA LYS A 218 -14.30 11.91 -0.90
C LYS A 218 -14.19 10.40 -0.58
N GLY A 219 -13.93 10.04 0.68
CA GLY A 219 -13.83 8.63 1.11
C GLY A 219 -12.56 7.91 0.62
N ILE A 220 -11.51 8.65 0.23
CA ILE A 220 -10.27 8.10 -0.36
C ILE A 220 -9.01 8.53 0.40
N ALA A 221 -9.17 8.82 1.69
CA ALA A 221 -8.08 9.19 2.60
C ALA A 221 -7.05 8.07 2.81
N PRO A 222 -5.80 8.40 3.16
CA PRO A 222 -4.75 7.41 3.38
C PRO A 222 -5.06 6.48 4.56
N GLU A 223 -4.75 5.19 4.46
CA GLU A 223 -4.88 4.27 5.61
C GLU A 223 -4.03 4.73 6.80
N PHE A 224 -2.84 5.26 6.54
CA PHE A 224 -1.97 5.83 7.57
C PHE A 224 -1.28 7.10 7.11
N ILE A 225 -1.00 7.97 8.07
CA ILE A 225 -0.14 9.14 7.95
C ILE A 225 1.15 8.85 8.71
N SER A 226 2.29 8.85 8.02
CA SER A 226 3.59 8.70 8.68
C SER A 226 4.17 10.07 9.02
N THR A 227 4.73 10.20 10.22
CA THR A 227 5.39 11.43 10.67
C THR A 227 6.59 11.14 11.55
N LYS A 228 7.57 12.06 11.53
CA LYS A 228 8.72 12.07 12.42
C LYS A 228 8.90 13.45 13.08
N ILE A 229 7.89 14.33 13.03
CA ILE A 229 7.91 15.57 13.80
C ILE A 229 7.33 15.37 15.21
N PRO A 230 7.81 16.16 16.19
CA PRO A 230 7.11 16.29 17.46
C PRO A 230 5.71 16.86 17.24
N LEU A 231 4.69 16.02 17.42
CA LEU A 231 3.30 16.44 17.27
C LEU A 231 2.96 17.48 18.35
N THR A 232 2.29 18.54 17.93
CA THR A 232 1.78 19.60 18.81
C THR A 232 0.27 19.45 18.96
N GLY A 233 -0.29 20.06 20.00
CA GLY A 233 -1.75 20.11 20.19
C GLY A 233 -2.47 20.69 18.97
N LYS A 234 -1.87 21.67 18.29
CA LYS A 234 -2.44 22.26 17.06
C LYS A 234 -2.49 21.26 15.90
N ILE A 235 -1.42 20.49 15.67
CA ILE A 235 -1.41 19.48 14.60
C ILE A 235 -2.43 18.38 14.88
N ILE A 236 -2.51 17.91 16.12
CA ILE A 236 -3.47 16.88 16.55
C ILE A 236 -4.91 17.39 16.35
N GLN A 237 -5.20 18.61 16.83
CA GLN A 237 -6.50 19.24 16.62
C GLN A 237 -6.83 19.38 15.13
N ASP A 238 -5.87 19.80 14.31
CA ASP A 238 -6.08 19.93 12.87
C ASP A 238 -6.40 18.60 12.19
N ILE A 239 -5.77 17.49 12.60
CA ILE A 239 -6.07 16.13 12.10
C ILE A 239 -7.50 15.72 12.51
N GLN A 240 -7.88 15.96 13.76
CA GLN A 240 -9.23 15.66 14.24
C GLN A 240 -10.30 16.46 13.48
N GLU A 241 -10.04 17.74 13.21
CA GLU A 241 -10.94 18.62 12.46
C GLU A 241 -11.13 18.20 10.99
N THR A 242 -10.19 17.45 10.40
CA THR A 242 -10.40 16.89 9.05
C THR A 242 -11.34 15.69 9.05
N GLY A 243 -11.68 15.14 10.23
CA GLY A 243 -12.45 13.90 10.38
C GLY A 243 -11.66 12.64 10.05
N TYR A 244 -10.33 12.69 10.02
CA TYR A 244 -9.48 11.56 9.65
C TYR A 244 -9.62 10.39 10.63
N GLN A 245 -9.95 9.20 10.10
CA GLN A 245 -10.15 7.96 10.87
C GLN A 245 -9.04 6.92 10.65
N GLY A 246 -8.01 7.25 9.86
CA GLY A 246 -6.86 6.37 9.65
C GLY A 246 -5.87 6.41 10.80
N ILE A 247 -4.70 5.82 10.60
CA ILE A 247 -3.69 5.65 11.65
C ILE A 247 -2.63 6.73 11.55
N VAL A 248 -2.34 7.42 12.64
CA VAL A 248 -1.13 8.24 12.75
C VAL A 248 0.05 7.34 13.13
N GLN A 249 1.01 7.15 12.23
CA GLN A 249 2.23 6.39 12.48
C GLN A 249 3.35 7.35 12.87
N VAL A 250 3.77 7.30 14.13
CA VAL A 250 4.88 8.11 14.65
C VAL A 250 6.18 7.32 14.55
N SER A 251 7.19 7.89 13.91
CA SER A 251 8.49 7.25 13.74
C SER A 251 9.46 7.68 14.84
N LEU A 252 9.87 6.76 15.70
CA LEU A 252 10.78 7.03 16.82
C LEU A 252 11.70 5.83 17.05
N ASP A 253 13.01 6.03 16.93
CA ASP A 253 13.96 4.91 16.83
C ASP A 253 14.66 4.57 18.16
N ALA A 254 14.65 5.49 19.12
CA ALA A 254 15.24 5.33 20.45
C ALA A 254 14.68 6.37 21.43
N ALA A 255 14.85 6.13 22.74
CA ALA A 255 14.55 7.10 23.79
C ALA A 255 15.77 7.91 24.26
N ARG A 256 16.95 7.68 23.67
CA ARG A 256 18.20 8.39 24.00
C ARG A 256 18.49 9.53 23.02
N PRO A 257 18.68 10.77 23.50
CA PRO A 257 19.03 11.90 22.64
C PRO A 257 20.30 11.69 21.82
N GLU A 258 21.32 11.04 22.36
CA GLU A 258 22.60 10.79 21.67
C GLU A 258 22.41 9.97 20.40
N ILE A 259 21.55 8.94 20.46
CA ILE A 259 21.23 8.06 19.35
C ILE A 259 20.45 8.84 18.28
N LEU A 260 19.44 9.60 18.68
CA LEU A 260 18.60 10.36 17.74
C LEU A 260 19.38 11.51 17.10
N CYS A 261 20.17 12.27 17.86
CA CYS A 261 21.07 13.29 17.32
C CYS A 261 22.05 12.70 16.30
N SER A 262 22.61 11.52 16.58
CA SER A 262 23.59 10.88 15.70
C SER A 262 22.99 10.29 14.43
N SER A 263 21.78 9.73 14.51
CA SER A 263 21.13 9.02 13.40
C SER A 263 20.23 9.91 12.55
N LEU A 264 19.63 10.95 13.13
CA LEU A 264 18.64 11.84 12.50
C LEU A 264 19.16 13.26 12.25
N GLU A 265 20.31 13.63 12.81
CA GLU A 265 20.89 14.98 12.76
C GLU A 265 19.95 16.07 13.33
N VAL A 266 19.31 15.72 14.45
CA VAL A 266 18.41 16.60 15.22
C VAL A 266 19.08 17.15 16.47
N ASN A 267 18.47 18.17 17.07
CA ASN A 267 18.93 18.72 18.36
C ASN A 267 18.56 17.79 19.55
N ARG A 268 19.19 18.02 20.72
CA ARG A 268 18.96 17.19 21.93
C ARG A 268 17.52 17.26 22.47
N GLN A 269 16.81 18.37 22.26
CA GLN A 269 15.44 18.55 22.75
C GLN A 269 14.42 17.72 21.98
N TYR A 270 14.74 17.32 20.75
CA TYR A 270 13.87 16.54 19.87
C TYR A 270 13.29 15.29 20.56
N THR A 271 14.10 14.57 21.33
CA THR A 271 13.66 13.33 22.02
C THR A 271 12.51 13.58 22.99
N GLU A 272 12.68 14.56 23.88
CA GLU A 272 11.65 14.91 24.86
C GLU A 272 10.42 15.52 24.19
N GLN A 273 10.60 16.27 23.10
CA GLN A 273 9.50 16.80 22.30
C GLN A 273 8.70 15.67 21.62
N MET A 274 9.36 14.66 21.06
CA MET A 274 8.70 13.48 20.48
C MET A 274 7.91 12.71 21.54
N LEU A 275 8.51 12.47 22.71
CA LEU A 275 7.82 11.80 23.82
C LEU A 275 6.64 12.62 24.34
N HIS A 276 6.75 13.95 24.37
CA HIS A 276 5.64 14.83 24.70
C HIS A 276 4.52 14.77 23.65
N GLY A 277 4.85 14.83 22.36
CA GLY A 277 3.89 14.71 21.27
C GLY A 277 3.15 13.36 21.27
N LEU A 278 3.84 12.27 21.63
CA LEU A 278 3.21 10.95 21.82
C LEU A 278 2.20 10.96 22.97
N ARG A 279 2.47 11.63 24.09
CA ARG A 279 1.50 11.78 25.19
C ARG A 279 0.26 12.55 24.75
N LEU A 280 0.45 13.66 24.03
CA LEU A 280 -0.67 14.43 23.48
C LEU A 280 -1.51 13.60 22.49
N LEU A 281 -0.85 12.78 21.65
CA LEU A 281 -1.53 11.91 20.71
C LEU A 281 -2.31 10.80 21.42
N ASP A 282 -1.74 10.21 22.47
CA ASP A 282 -2.39 9.19 23.30
C ASP A 282 -3.67 9.72 23.96
N ASP A 283 -3.64 10.95 24.44
CA ASP A 283 -4.81 11.61 25.06
C ASP A 283 -5.85 12.12 24.04
N SER A 284 -5.56 12.09 22.74
CA SER A 284 -6.42 12.69 21.69
C SER A 284 -7.57 11.80 21.22
N GLY A 285 -7.50 10.48 21.47
CA GLY A 285 -8.44 9.51 20.91
C GLY A 285 -8.23 9.16 19.43
N LEU A 286 -7.22 9.73 18.75
CA LEU A 286 -6.80 9.28 17.42
C LEU A 286 -6.18 7.87 17.51
N THR A 287 -6.42 7.04 16.51
CA THR A 287 -5.71 5.76 16.39
C THR A 287 -4.29 6.00 15.92
N TYR A 288 -3.31 5.46 16.64
CA TYR A 288 -1.91 5.65 16.30
C TYR A 288 -1.05 4.41 16.57
N GLN A 289 0.11 4.36 15.91
CA GLN A 289 1.11 3.31 16.09
C GLN A 289 2.52 3.92 16.12
N VAL A 290 3.50 3.20 16.65
CA VAL A 290 4.91 3.60 16.60
C VAL A 290 5.70 2.67 15.67
N SER A 291 6.60 3.23 14.88
CA SER A 291 7.54 2.45 14.06
C SER A 291 8.98 2.89 14.34
N SER A 292 9.89 1.93 14.43
CA SER A 292 11.31 2.15 14.63
C SER A 292 12.11 1.46 13.53
N VAL A 293 13.04 2.19 12.92
CA VAL A 293 14.01 1.62 11.99
C VAL A 293 15.21 1.12 12.78
N LEU A 294 15.53 -0.16 12.63
CA LEU A 294 16.69 -0.77 13.27
C LEU A 294 17.94 -0.56 12.42
N THR A 295 18.96 0.03 13.03
CA THR A 295 20.27 0.34 12.46
C THR A 295 21.36 0.00 13.47
N THR A 296 22.63 0.13 13.11
CA THR A 296 23.75 -0.03 14.05
C THR A 296 23.72 0.96 15.22
N TYR A 297 22.91 2.03 15.16
CA TYR A 297 22.75 2.99 16.24
C TYR A 297 21.88 2.50 17.42
N ASN A 298 20.95 1.57 17.17
CA ASN A 298 19.92 1.17 18.13
C ASN A 298 19.65 -0.36 18.14
N CYS A 299 20.48 -1.15 17.47
CA CYS A 299 20.35 -2.60 17.43
C CYS A 299 20.97 -3.26 18.65
N ASP A 300 20.36 -3.02 19.81
CA ASP A 300 20.70 -3.69 21.06
C ASP A 300 19.47 -3.74 21.99
N VAL A 301 19.41 -4.76 22.86
CA VAL A 301 18.27 -4.96 23.75
C VAL A 301 18.10 -3.80 24.74
N VAL A 302 19.18 -3.14 25.18
CA VAL A 302 19.11 -2.08 26.19
C VAL A 302 18.40 -0.86 25.63
N THR A 303 18.82 -0.40 24.45
CA THR A 303 18.21 0.74 23.76
C THR A 303 16.73 0.48 23.44
N LEU A 304 16.40 -0.72 22.96
CA LEU A 304 15.02 -1.07 22.65
C LEU A 304 14.16 -1.24 23.92
N ALA A 305 14.72 -1.77 25.01
CA ALA A 305 14.03 -1.89 26.29
C ALA A 305 13.73 -0.52 26.92
N GLU A 306 14.64 0.46 26.77
CA GLU A 306 14.39 1.83 27.21
C GLU A 306 13.23 2.48 26.44
N LEU A 307 13.21 2.32 25.11
CA LEU A 307 12.09 2.80 24.32
C LEU A 307 10.79 2.07 24.68
N LEU A 308 10.82 0.75 24.84
CA LEU A 308 9.69 -0.05 25.31
C LEU A 308 9.15 0.48 26.65
N SER A 309 10.03 0.80 27.59
CA SER A 309 9.64 1.36 28.90
C SER A 309 8.91 2.70 28.76
N LYS A 310 9.37 3.59 27.87
CA LYS A 310 8.68 4.87 27.58
C LYS A 310 7.33 4.64 26.90
N LEU A 311 7.28 3.77 25.90
CA LEU A 311 6.04 3.47 25.17
C LEU A 311 5.01 2.76 26.05
N SER A 312 5.43 1.94 27.01
CA SER A 312 4.55 1.25 27.97
C SER A 312 3.81 2.19 28.92
N GLN A 313 4.16 3.48 28.95
CA GLN A 313 3.44 4.50 29.71
C GLN A 313 2.20 5.02 28.95
N LEU A 314 2.09 4.74 27.65
CA LEU A 314 0.97 5.14 26.79
C LEU A 314 -0.18 4.13 26.93
N LYS A 315 -1.40 4.63 27.00
CA LYS A 315 -2.60 3.83 27.28
C LYS A 315 -3.24 3.23 26.03
N HIS A 316 -3.11 3.93 24.90
CA HIS A 316 -3.87 3.67 23.67
C HIS A 316 -2.98 3.37 22.47
N LEU A 317 -1.69 3.09 22.68
CA LEU A 317 -0.78 2.69 21.61
C LEU A 317 -1.25 1.38 20.96
N ARG A 318 -1.56 1.42 19.66
CA ARG A 318 -2.11 0.25 18.94
C ARG A 318 -1.11 -0.89 18.78
N ASP A 319 0.09 -0.57 18.31
CA ASP A 319 1.23 -1.49 18.18
C ASP A 319 2.54 -0.72 18.00
N TRP A 320 3.65 -1.41 18.29
CA TRP A 320 5.00 -0.94 18.00
C TRP A 320 5.68 -1.88 16.99
N ARG A 321 6.14 -1.32 15.86
CA ARG A 321 6.83 -2.08 14.80
C ARG A 321 8.32 -1.78 14.80
N ILE A 322 9.14 -2.82 14.81
CA ILE A 322 10.60 -2.70 14.72
C ILE A 322 11.04 -3.34 13.41
N VAL A 323 11.50 -2.52 12.48
CA VAL A 323 11.82 -2.95 11.11
C VAL A 323 13.29 -2.69 10.81
N PRO A 324 14.08 -3.72 10.45
CA PRO A 324 15.45 -3.54 9.99
C PRO A 324 15.54 -2.62 8.77
N THR A 325 16.57 -1.78 8.73
CA THR A 325 16.78 -0.85 7.62
C THR A 325 16.97 -1.55 6.28
N THR A 326 16.67 -0.91 5.15
CA THR A 326 16.90 -1.48 3.82
C THR A 326 17.62 -0.46 2.94
N ASN A 327 18.42 -0.95 2.00
CA ASN A 327 19.25 -0.10 1.15
C ASN A 327 18.44 1.03 0.49
N SER A 328 19.06 2.20 0.40
CA SER A 328 18.50 3.39 -0.25
C SER A 328 19.25 3.71 -1.53
N ILE A 329 18.53 4.12 -2.58
CA ILE A 329 19.11 4.60 -3.85
C ILE A 329 19.72 5.99 -3.66
N SER A 330 19.13 6.83 -2.80
CA SER A 330 19.58 8.21 -2.58
C SER A 330 20.81 8.33 -1.68
N LYS A 331 21.27 7.22 -1.08
CA LYS A 331 22.43 7.19 -0.17
C LYS A 331 23.59 6.43 -0.79
N ASN A 332 24.82 6.90 -0.52
CA ASN A 332 26.01 6.17 -0.92
C ASN A 332 26.05 4.78 -0.26
N TYR A 333 26.06 3.73 -1.08
CA TYR A 333 25.99 2.34 -0.61
C TYR A 333 27.05 2.00 0.44
N LYS A 334 28.33 2.34 0.23
CA LYS A 334 29.42 2.00 1.17
C LYS A 334 29.22 2.63 2.55
N LYS A 335 28.66 3.84 2.61
CA LYS A 335 28.31 4.50 3.87
C LYS A 335 27.06 3.86 4.48
N PHE A 336 26.05 3.58 3.67
CA PHE A 336 24.79 2.99 4.11
C PHE A 336 24.96 1.57 4.66
N ALA A 337 25.78 0.73 4.03
CA ALA A 337 26.00 -0.65 4.46
C ALA A 337 26.52 -0.72 5.91
N ARG A 338 27.28 0.27 6.37
CA ARG A 338 27.76 0.38 7.77
C ARG A 338 26.66 0.71 8.78
N LEU A 339 25.48 1.10 8.30
CA LEU A 339 24.30 1.36 9.13
C LEU A 339 23.46 0.10 9.36
N LYS A 340 23.70 -0.97 8.58
CA LYS A 340 23.04 -2.25 8.75
C LYS A 340 23.78 -3.05 9.83
N PRO A 341 23.12 -3.43 10.94
CA PRO A 341 23.65 -4.48 11.80
C PRO A 341 23.71 -5.78 11.01
N SER A 342 24.54 -6.74 11.43
CA SER A 342 24.58 -8.08 10.84
C SER A 342 23.25 -8.83 11.04
N GLN A 343 23.02 -9.86 10.24
CA GLN A 343 21.83 -10.71 10.41
C GLN A 343 21.79 -11.34 11.80
N ILE A 344 22.95 -11.78 12.31
CA ILE A 344 23.10 -12.39 13.62
C ILE A 344 22.72 -11.40 14.73
N GLU A 345 23.28 -10.18 14.72
CA GLU A 345 22.98 -9.16 15.74
C GLU A 345 21.48 -8.84 15.81
N ILE A 346 20.80 -8.76 14.66
CA ILE A 346 19.35 -8.52 14.62
C ILE A 346 18.57 -9.68 15.22
N LEU A 347 18.90 -10.91 14.83
CA LEU A 347 18.20 -12.10 15.32
C LEU A 347 18.43 -12.33 16.82
N GLU A 348 19.64 -12.05 17.31
CA GLU A 348 19.97 -12.08 18.74
C GLU A 348 19.21 -10.99 19.50
N THR A 349 19.24 -9.75 19.04
CA THR A 349 18.46 -8.64 19.64
C THR A 349 16.97 -8.98 19.68
N PHE A 350 16.41 -9.52 18.59
CA PHE A 350 15.01 -9.98 18.56
C PHE A 350 14.73 -11.13 19.52
N LYS A 351 15.68 -12.05 19.70
CA LYS A 351 15.56 -13.14 20.67
C LYS A 351 15.54 -12.60 22.11
N GLU A 352 16.41 -11.65 22.42
CA GLU A 352 16.50 -11.01 23.75
C GLU A 352 15.29 -10.11 24.05
N MET A 353 14.70 -9.48 23.03
CA MET A 353 13.48 -8.68 23.18
C MET A 353 12.23 -9.51 23.47
N ARG A 354 12.15 -10.77 23.00
CA ARG A 354 10.96 -11.65 23.19
C ARG A 354 10.42 -11.73 24.63
N PRO A 355 11.23 -11.99 25.67
CA PRO A 355 10.73 -12.01 27.04
C PRO A 355 10.21 -10.65 27.53
N LEU A 356 10.77 -9.53 27.04
CA LEU A 356 10.34 -8.19 27.42
C LEU A 356 8.99 -7.84 26.78
N ILE A 357 8.83 -8.13 25.48
CA ILE A 357 7.59 -7.82 24.74
C ILE A 357 6.41 -8.70 25.16
N ALA A 358 6.66 -9.89 25.74
CA ALA A 358 5.60 -10.77 26.25
C ALA A 358 4.79 -10.12 27.39
N ASN A 359 5.37 -9.15 28.09
CA ASN A 359 4.73 -8.40 29.18
C ASN A 359 4.32 -6.97 28.75
N ALA A 360 4.46 -6.61 27.47
CA ALA A 360 4.11 -5.28 26.98
C ALA A 360 2.58 -5.09 26.93
N PRO A 361 2.07 -3.87 27.20
CA PRO A 361 0.63 -3.59 27.18
C PRO A 361 0.04 -3.53 25.76
N PHE A 362 0.88 -3.58 24.72
CA PHE A 362 0.50 -3.53 23.31
C PHE A 362 1.32 -4.54 22.48
N PRO A 363 0.83 -4.97 21.31
CA PRO A 363 1.59 -5.81 20.39
C PRO A 363 2.89 -5.16 19.92
N VAL A 364 3.99 -5.92 19.97
CA VAL A 364 5.27 -5.55 19.35
C VAL A 364 5.56 -6.47 18.17
N ILE A 365 5.71 -5.88 16.98
CA ILE A 365 5.90 -6.60 15.72
C ILE A 365 7.36 -6.51 15.30
N LEU A 366 8.04 -7.66 15.29
CA LEU A 366 9.45 -7.77 14.87
C LEU A 366 9.53 -8.09 13.38
N GLY A 367 10.09 -7.18 12.58
CA GLY A 367 10.21 -7.25 11.13
C GLY A 367 11.22 -8.28 10.60
N LYS A 368 11.12 -9.55 11.03
CA LYS A 368 12.07 -10.62 10.67
C LYS A 368 12.11 -10.90 9.16
N ALA A 369 11.01 -10.70 8.43
CA ALA A 369 10.95 -10.94 6.99
C ALA A 369 11.99 -10.14 6.19
N THR A 370 12.39 -8.96 6.68
CA THR A 370 13.39 -8.11 6.02
C THR A 370 14.78 -8.77 5.99
N VAL A 371 15.14 -9.52 7.03
CA VAL A 371 16.46 -10.15 7.15
C VAL A 371 16.50 -11.59 6.61
N THR A 372 15.34 -12.18 6.33
CA THR A 372 15.24 -13.55 5.77
C THR A 372 14.87 -13.54 4.28
N LYS A 373 15.01 -12.39 3.60
CA LYS A 373 14.76 -12.29 2.16
C LYS A 373 15.89 -13.00 1.41
N GLU A 374 15.51 -13.97 0.58
CA GLU A 374 16.44 -14.76 -0.22
C GLU A 374 16.67 -14.13 -1.58
N TYR A 375 17.92 -14.16 -2.03
CA TYR A 375 18.37 -13.71 -3.34
C TYR A 375 18.98 -14.88 -4.10
N TYR A 376 19.02 -14.82 -5.43
CA TYR A 376 19.56 -15.88 -6.29
C TYR A 376 18.88 -17.26 -6.19
N ASP A 377 17.69 -17.34 -5.58
CA ASP A 377 17.02 -18.62 -5.31
C ASP A 377 15.95 -18.99 -6.35
N THR A 378 15.24 -18.00 -6.90
CA THR A 378 13.99 -18.28 -7.62
C THR A 378 14.21 -18.75 -9.05
N TRP A 379 13.55 -19.87 -9.40
CA TRP A 379 13.43 -20.43 -10.75
C TRP A 379 12.00 -20.29 -11.29
N GLY A 380 11.83 -20.25 -12.62
CA GLY A 380 10.50 -20.24 -13.26
C GLY A 380 9.94 -18.86 -13.63
N GLY A 381 10.72 -17.78 -13.52
CA GLY A 381 10.27 -16.43 -13.86
C GLY A 381 9.56 -15.69 -12.71
N SER A 382 9.09 -14.46 -12.99
CA SER A 382 8.73 -13.51 -11.91
C SER A 382 7.50 -13.91 -11.09
N ARG A 383 6.59 -14.73 -11.64
CA ARG A 383 5.42 -15.28 -10.93
C ARG A 383 5.77 -16.11 -9.69
N HIS A 384 7.00 -16.63 -9.61
CA HIS A 384 7.47 -17.42 -8.47
C HIS A 384 8.27 -16.61 -7.46
N PHE A 385 8.52 -15.31 -7.70
CA PHE A 385 9.25 -14.50 -6.74
C PHE A 385 8.46 -14.39 -5.43
N LYS A 386 9.09 -14.84 -4.34
CA LYS A 386 8.54 -14.76 -2.99
C LYS A 386 8.41 -13.28 -2.55
N GLY A 387 7.41 -13.01 -1.71
CA GLY A 387 7.16 -11.70 -1.13
C GLY A 387 6.00 -10.95 -1.78
N SER A 388 5.86 -9.66 -1.43
CA SER A 388 4.82 -8.79 -1.99
C SER A 388 5.00 -8.58 -3.48
N GLU A 389 3.90 -8.58 -4.21
CA GLU A 389 3.93 -8.31 -5.64
C GLU A 389 4.10 -6.82 -5.93
N CYS A 390 4.82 -6.51 -7.01
CA CYS A 390 4.98 -5.13 -7.46
C CYS A 390 3.64 -4.55 -7.96
N SER A 391 3.28 -3.36 -7.46
CA SER A 391 2.09 -2.59 -7.88
C SER A 391 2.38 -1.53 -8.95
N ALA A 392 3.67 -1.28 -9.23
CA ALA A 392 4.11 -0.30 -10.21
C ALA A 392 3.53 -0.66 -11.57
N LEU A 393 2.88 0.30 -12.23
CA LEU A 393 2.27 0.13 -13.55
C LEU A 393 1.18 -0.96 -13.62
N SER A 394 0.72 -1.50 -12.48
CA SER A 394 -0.40 -2.44 -12.45
C SER A 394 -1.62 -1.82 -11.76
N THR A 395 -1.43 -1.36 -10.53
CA THR A 395 -2.51 -0.78 -9.71
C THR A 395 -2.16 0.56 -9.08
N HIS A 396 -0.89 0.98 -9.08
CA HIS A 396 -0.42 2.14 -8.32
C HIS A 396 0.31 3.16 -9.19
N LEU A 397 0.02 4.45 -8.95
CA LEU A 397 0.67 5.61 -9.56
C LEU A 397 1.26 6.55 -8.48
N PHE A 398 2.41 7.15 -8.73
CA PHE A 398 3.09 8.04 -7.78
C PHE A 398 3.28 9.44 -8.38
N ILE A 399 2.80 10.46 -7.69
CA ILE A 399 2.90 11.86 -8.13
C ILE A 399 3.88 12.61 -7.23
N LEU A 400 4.89 13.22 -7.86
CA LEU A 400 5.96 13.98 -7.20
C LEU A 400 5.52 15.41 -6.89
N PRO A 401 6.26 16.14 -6.02
CA PRO A 401 5.85 17.48 -5.60
C PRO A 401 5.74 18.51 -6.73
N ASP A 402 6.49 18.33 -7.84
CA ASP A 402 6.47 19.20 -9.03
C ASP A 402 5.42 18.77 -10.07
N GLY A 403 4.64 17.72 -9.79
CA GLY A 403 3.63 17.19 -10.70
C GLY A 403 4.14 16.17 -11.71
N LYS A 404 5.46 15.91 -11.77
CA LYS A 404 5.96 14.73 -12.49
C LYS A 404 5.40 13.46 -11.86
N VAL A 405 5.16 12.45 -12.69
CA VAL A 405 4.59 11.19 -12.25
C VAL A 405 5.57 10.06 -12.50
N THR A 406 5.75 9.19 -11.49
CA THR A 406 6.62 8.02 -11.54
C THR A 406 5.89 6.74 -11.11
N ILE A 407 6.59 5.61 -11.19
CA ILE A 407 6.02 4.27 -10.99
C ILE A 407 6.27 3.70 -9.59
N CYS A 408 7.21 4.26 -8.83
CA CYS A 408 7.58 3.77 -7.51
C CYS A 408 8.20 4.89 -6.68
N GLU A 409 7.85 4.93 -5.39
CA GLU A 409 8.42 5.91 -4.47
C GLU A 409 9.94 5.75 -4.29
N GLN A 410 10.53 4.58 -4.54
CA GLN A 410 11.98 4.44 -4.38
C GLN A 410 12.76 4.73 -5.67
N LEU A 411 12.06 5.10 -6.74
CA LEU A 411 12.62 5.40 -8.06
C LEU A 411 12.46 6.88 -8.41
N TYR A 412 12.23 7.75 -7.41
CA TYR A 412 12.06 9.18 -7.63
C TYR A 412 13.16 9.75 -8.53
N TRP A 413 12.77 10.68 -9.41
CA TRP A 413 13.68 11.49 -10.24
C TRP A 413 14.51 10.75 -11.28
N LEU A 414 14.43 9.42 -11.36
CA LEU A 414 15.05 8.64 -12.42
C LEU A 414 14.28 8.86 -13.73
N PRO A 415 14.87 9.53 -14.75
CA PRO A 415 14.13 9.97 -15.93
C PRO A 415 13.41 8.85 -16.67
N GLN A 416 13.99 7.64 -16.71
CA GLN A 416 13.40 6.49 -17.37
C GLN A 416 12.04 6.05 -16.77
N PHE A 417 11.79 6.40 -15.50
CA PHE A 417 10.55 6.07 -14.78
C PHE A 417 9.60 7.23 -14.65
N ILE A 418 9.89 8.38 -15.27
CA ILE A 418 8.92 9.48 -15.35
C ILE A 418 7.96 9.17 -16.49
N ILE A 419 6.69 8.98 -16.16
CA ILE A 419 5.66 8.50 -17.09
C ILE A 419 4.66 9.57 -17.51
N GLY A 420 4.78 10.80 -17.00
CA GLY A 420 3.94 11.92 -17.39
C GLY A 420 4.03 13.08 -16.39
N ASP A 421 3.19 14.08 -16.60
CA ASP A 421 3.18 15.33 -15.84
C ASP A 421 1.75 15.84 -15.62
N VAL A 422 1.29 15.80 -14.37
CA VAL A 422 -0.07 16.22 -14.00
C VAL A 422 -0.25 17.74 -13.90
N THR A 423 0.80 18.53 -14.15
CA THR A 423 0.63 19.99 -14.32
C THR A 423 -0.20 20.31 -15.56
N THR A 424 -0.19 19.42 -16.56
CA THR A 424 -0.91 19.60 -17.84
C THR A 424 -1.80 18.42 -18.19
N GLN A 425 -1.55 17.23 -17.64
CA GLN A 425 -2.30 16.01 -17.91
C GLN A 425 -3.22 15.63 -16.75
N SER A 426 -4.32 14.95 -17.06
CA SER A 426 -5.15 14.21 -16.10
C SER A 426 -4.47 12.92 -15.63
N ILE A 427 -4.96 12.35 -14.53
CA ILE A 427 -4.48 11.05 -14.01
C ILE A 427 -4.63 9.96 -15.07
N MET A 428 -5.75 9.95 -15.79
CA MET A 428 -6.04 8.97 -16.83
C MET A 428 -5.09 9.08 -18.03
N GLU A 429 -4.77 10.30 -18.44
CA GLU A 429 -3.82 10.55 -19.54
C GLU A 429 -2.42 10.08 -19.19
N VAL A 430 -1.96 10.35 -17.97
CA VAL A 430 -0.66 9.85 -17.50
C VAL A 430 -0.65 8.32 -17.39
N TRP A 431 -1.72 7.74 -16.83
CA TRP A 431 -1.85 6.29 -16.75
C TRP A 431 -1.83 5.63 -18.13
N ASN A 432 -2.34 6.29 -19.17
CA ASN A 432 -2.36 5.75 -20.52
C ASN A 432 -1.28 6.33 -21.44
N SER A 433 -0.27 6.99 -20.87
CA SER A 433 0.79 7.63 -21.63
C SER A 433 1.62 6.60 -22.41
N PRO A 434 2.26 7.01 -23.53
CA PRO A 434 3.15 6.13 -24.29
C PRO A 434 4.25 5.52 -23.40
N GLN A 435 4.84 6.30 -22.50
CA GLN A 435 5.89 5.83 -21.59
C GLN A 435 5.35 4.80 -20.59
N ALA A 436 4.17 5.03 -20.00
CA ALA A 436 3.56 4.08 -19.06
C ALA A 436 3.23 2.75 -19.75
N LYS A 437 2.73 2.80 -20.98
CA LYS A 437 2.45 1.60 -21.79
C LYS A 437 3.72 0.87 -22.17
N HIS A 438 4.74 1.59 -22.65
CA HIS A 438 6.04 1.02 -23.00
C HIS A 438 6.68 0.26 -21.83
N LEU A 439 6.79 0.87 -20.65
CA LEU A 439 7.36 0.20 -19.47
C LEU A 439 6.55 -1.01 -19.00
N CYS A 440 5.25 -1.04 -19.29
CA CYS A 440 4.35 -2.15 -18.98
C CYS A 440 4.45 -3.31 -19.99
N SER A 441 4.93 -3.04 -21.21
CA SER A 441 5.00 -4.01 -22.31
C SER A 441 6.38 -4.00 -22.96
N LEU A 442 7.42 -4.05 -22.13
CA LEU A 442 8.80 -4.08 -22.61
C LEU A 442 9.05 -5.33 -23.46
N GLU A 443 9.64 -5.12 -24.61
CA GLU A 443 10.08 -6.16 -25.53
C GLU A 443 11.57 -6.48 -25.32
N ARG A 444 12.04 -7.59 -25.87
CA ARG A 444 13.47 -7.98 -25.75
C ARG A 444 14.42 -6.93 -26.31
N THR A 445 13.99 -6.18 -27.32
CA THR A 445 14.74 -5.09 -27.94
C THR A 445 14.93 -3.88 -27.04
N ASP A 446 14.09 -3.75 -26.00
CA ASP A 446 14.18 -2.66 -25.01
C ASP A 446 15.20 -2.98 -23.91
N ILE A 447 15.68 -4.22 -23.86
CA ILE A 447 16.64 -4.69 -22.86
C ILE A 447 18.05 -4.56 -23.40
N ASN A 448 18.91 -3.94 -22.58
CA ASN A 448 20.32 -3.78 -22.85
C ASN A 448 20.98 -5.14 -23.10
N GLU A 449 21.86 -5.21 -24.10
CA GLU A 449 22.61 -6.42 -24.46
C GLU A 449 23.45 -6.98 -23.29
N ALA A 450 23.87 -6.11 -22.36
CA ALA A 450 24.60 -6.51 -21.15
C ALA A 450 23.71 -7.17 -20.09
N SER A 451 22.39 -7.04 -20.18
CA SER A 451 21.45 -7.68 -19.26
C SER A 451 21.21 -9.13 -19.68
N GLN A 452 21.35 -10.05 -18.73
CA GLN A 452 21.05 -11.47 -18.95
C GLN A 452 19.57 -11.72 -19.32
N CYS A 453 18.67 -10.76 -19.07
CA CYS A 453 17.28 -10.87 -19.47
C CYS A 453 17.09 -10.89 -21.00
N GLN A 454 17.99 -10.25 -21.77
CA GLN A 454 17.85 -10.10 -23.22
C GLN A 454 17.69 -11.45 -23.94
N SER A 455 18.51 -12.44 -23.56
CA SER A 455 18.51 -13.80 -24.13
C SER A 455 17.85 -14.85 -23.23
N CYS A 456 17.21 -14.43 -22.13
CA CYS A 456 16.67 -15.36 -21.14
C CYS A 456 15.44 -16.12 -21.67
N TYR A 457 15.35 -17.42 -21.35
CA TYR A 457 14.19 -18.25 -21.64
C TYR A 457 12.90 -17.76 -20.96
N PHE A 458 12.99 -17.23 -19.73
CA PHE A 458 11.83 -16.75 -18.96
C PHE A 458 11.48 -15.27 -19.20
N PHE A 459 11.93 -14.66 -20.29
CA PHE A 459 11.67 -13.25 -20.55
C PHE A 459 10.17 -12.95 -20.51
N GLU A 460 9.37 -13.67 -21.30
CA GLU A 460 7.92 -13.42 -21.36
C GLU A 460 7.26 -13.59 -19.98
N ASP A 461 7.59 -14.65 -19.23
CA ASP A 461 7.07 -14.87 -17.86
C ASP A 461 7.47 -13.76 -16.87
N CYS A 462 8.67 -13.21 -17.01
CA CYS A 462 9.16 -12.15 -16.15
C CYS A 462 8.53 -10.79 -16.45
N PHE A 463 8.39 -10.46 -17.73
CA PHE A 463 7.97 -9.14 -18.18
C PHE A 463 6.44 -9.02 -18.36
N SER A 464 5.73 -10.12 -18.65
CA SER A 464 4.25 -10.12 -18.70
C SER A 464 3.59 -10.19 -17.32
N TYR A 465 4.15 -10.97 -16.37
CA TYR A 465 3.60 -11.05 -15.02
C TYR A 465 4.01 -9.87 -14.13
N GLN A 466 5.08 -9.12 -14.48
CA GLN A 466 5.44 -7.84 -13.85
C GLN A 466 5.65 -7.88 -12.33
N ASN A 467 6.19 -8.99 -11.79
CA ASN A 467 6.53 -9.09 -10.37
C ASN A 467 8.01 -8.78 -10.07
N ARG A 468 8.68 -8.07 -10.99
CA ARG A 468 10.06 -7.58 -10.81
C ARG A 468 10.07 -6.32 -9.94
N CYS A 469 11.00 -6.23 -9.00
CA CYS A 469 11.22 -5.06 -8.17
C CYS A 469 12.31 -4.18 -8.79
N TRP A 470 11.90 -3.18 -9.56
CA TRP A 470 12.81 -2.25 -10.26
C TRP A 470 13.68 -1.47 -9.27
N SER A 471 13.13 -1.14 -8.09
CA SER A 471 13.88 -0.54 -7.00
C SER A 471 15.03 -1.43 -6.51
N ASP A 472 14.79 -2.73 -6.30
CA ASP A 472 15.84 -3.65 -5.87
C ASP A 472 16.90 -3.84 -6.97
N ILE A 473 16.48 -3.90 -8.23
CA ILE A 473 17.41 -3.97 -9.37
C ILE A 473 18.33 -2.74 -9.39
N VAL A 474 17.76 -1.53 -9.31
CA VAL A 474 18.54 -0.29 -9.29
C VAL A 474 19.45 -0.19 -8.06
N LYS A 475 18.97 -0.59 -6.87
CA LYS A 475 19.82 -0.63 -5.67
C LYS A 475 21.00 -1.59 -5.84
N ALA A 476 20.76 -2.77 -6.39
CA ALA A 476 21.74 -3.84 -6.55
C ALA A 476 22.82 -3.52 -7.59
N TYR A 477 22.42 -2.95 -8.73
CA TYR A 477 23.28 -2.84 -9.90
C TYR A 477 23.55 -1.39 -10.35
N GLY A 478 22.73 -0.43 -9.92
CA GLY A 478 22.81 0.98 -10.31
C GLY A 478 21.72 1.38 -11.32
N PRO A 479 21.51 2.69 -11.52
CA PRO A 479 20.41 3.22 -12.34
C PRO A 479 20.50 2.82 -13.82
N ASP A 480 21.71 2.65 -14.37
CA ASP A 480 21.94 2.25 -15.76
C ASP A 480 21.66 0.76 -16.02
N CYS A 481 21.41 -0.02 -14.97
CA CYS A 481 21.17 -1.46 -15.03
C CYS A 481 19.73 -1.80 -14.60
N TRP A 482 18.79 -0.87 -14.78
CA TRP A 482 17.41 -1.02 -14.31
C TRP A 482 16.64 -2.20 -14.92
N ASP A 483 17.11 -2.69 -16.05
CA ASP A 483 16.59 -3.79 -16.84
C ASP A 483 17.30 -5.13 -16.56
N TYR A 484 18.23 -5.16 -15.60
CA TYR A 484 18.90 -6.39 -15.15
C TYR A 484 17.91 -7.35 -14.47
N PRO A 485 18.25 -8.65 -14.36
CA PRO A 485 17.42 -9.58 -13.61
C PRO A 485 17.16 -9.08 -12.19
N ASP A 486 15.93 -9.28 -11.70
CA ASP A 486 15.60 -9.04 -10.29
C ASP A 486 16.58 -9.84 -9.40
N PRO A 487 17.16 -9.26 -8.33
CA PRO A 487 18.10 -9.96 -7.46
C PRO A 487 17.58 -11.28 -6.85
N ARG A 488 16.25 -11.49 -6.80
CA ARG A 488 15.64 -12.77 -6.39
C ARG A 488 15.80 -13.89 -7.44
N CYS A 489 16.08 -13.54 -8.69
CA CYS A 489 16.26 -14.47 -9.80
C CYS A 489 17.55 -15.29 -9.65
N ARG A 490 17.46 -16.60 -9.90
CA ARG A 490 18.63 -17.50 -9.89
C ARG A 490 19.70 -17.15 -10.95
N TYR A 491 19.33 -16.45 -12.01
CA TYR A 491 20.26 -15.94 -13.03
C TYR A 491 20.69 -14.50 -12.80
N ALA A 492 20.35 -13.90 -11.66
CA ALA A 492 20.82 -12.55 -11.40
C ALA A 492 22.36 -12.55 -11.29
N PRO A 493 23.07 -11.58 -11.92
CA PRO A 493 24.50 -11.48 -11.76
C PRO A 493 24.85 -11.08 -10.32
N ALA A 494 26.13 -11.23 -9.95
CA ALA A 494 26.60 -10.78 -8.64
C ALA A 494 26.24 -9.30 -8.41
N MET A 495 25.57 -9.01 -7.30
CA MET A 495 25.14 -7.67 -6.91
C MET A 495 26.37 -6.78 -6.72
N ARG A 496 26.38 -5.59 -7.33
CA ARG A 496 27.43 -4.59 -7.07
C ARG A 496 27.30 -4.03 -5.65
N ASN A 497 26.05 -3.85 -5.23
CA ASN A 497 25.65 -3.42 -3.90
C ASN A 497 24.79 -4.54 -3.28
N LYS A 498 25.32 -5.24 -2.27
CA LYS A 498 24.58 -6.28 -1.57
C LYS A 498 23.31 -5.73 -0.91
N LEU A 499 22.17 -6.37 -1.17
CA LEU A 499 20.89 -6.02 -0.54
C LEU A 499 20.62 -6.84 0.72
N ASP A 500 21.16 -8.05 0.76
CA ASP A 500 21.14 -8.96 1.89
C ASP A 500 21.88 -8.40 3.11
N TYR A 501 21.59 -9.01 4.24
CA TYR A 501 22.30 -8.81 5.49
C TYR A 501 23.47 -9.78 5.54
N ASP A 502 24.65 -9.29 5.92
CA ASP A 502 25.84 -10.13 6.12
C ASP A 502 25.70 -11.04 7.35
#